data_AF-A0A846HLY7-F1
#
_entry.id   AF-A0A846HLY7-F1
#
_cell.length_a   1.000
_cell.length_b   1.000
_cell.length_c   1.000
_cell.angle_alpha   90.00
_cell.angle_beta   90.00
_cell.angle_gamma   90.00
#
_symmetry.space_group_name_H-M   'P 1'
#
loop_
_entity.id
_entity.type
_entity.pdbx_description
1 polymer ?
#
loop_
_entity_poly.entity_id
_entity_poly.type
_entity_poly.pdbx_seq_one_letter_code
_entity_poly.pdbx_strand_id
1 'polypeptide(L)'
;MQPEQAFGIVLRDLRRTRSLSQETLALECELDRTFISLMERGLRQPSLTTILQLSGPLGIAPDELIGLVVTLLATDGEDREAS
;
A
#
# COMPACT_ATOMS: atom_id res chain seq x y z
N MET A 1 11.87 -6.34 -6.46
CA MET A 1 11.28 -5.37 -5.51
C MET A 1 10.78 -6.18 -4.34
N GLN A 2 10.95 -5.70 -3.10
CA GLN A 2 10.43 -6.42 -1.92
C GLN A 2 8.93 -6.10 -1.73
N PRO A 3 8.14 -7.01 -1.12
CA PRO A 3 6.70 -6.81 -0.94
C PRO A 3 6.31 -5.52 -0.20
N GLU A 4 7.05 -5.12 0.82
CA GLU A 4 6.84 -3.86 1.55
C GLU A 4 7.02 -2.63 0.68
N GLN A 5 7.96 -2.67 -0.26
CA GLN A 5 8.20 -1.57 -1.19
C GLN A 5 7.04 -1.45 -2.19
N ALA A 6 6.62 -2.58 -2.77
CA ALA A 6 5.48 -2.63 -3.68
C ALA A 6 4.20 -2.14 -2.99
N PHE A 7 3.95 -2.63 -1.76
CA PHE A 7 2.82 -2.21 -0.96
C PHE A 7 2.86 -0.70 -0.67
N GLY A 8 4.03 -0.17 -0.29
CA GLY A 8 4.20 1.25 -0.01
C GLY A 8 3.89 2.15 -1.21
N ILE A 9 4.29 1.73 -2.41
CA ILE A 9 3.98 2.43 -3.67
C ILE A 9 2.46 2.43 -3.91
N VAL A 10 1.83 1.26 -3.91
CA VAL A 10 0.39 1.11 -4.17
C VAL A 10 -0.44 1.89 -3.14
N LEU A 11 -0.10 1.78 -1.86
CA LEU A 11 -0.77 2.51 -0.78
C LEU A 11 -0.72 4.02 -1.02
N ARG A 12 0.47 4.55 -1.34
CA ARG A 12 0.69 5.98 -1.57
C ARG A 12 -0.13 6.48 -2.78
N ASP A 13 -0.17 5.70 -3.85
CA ASP A 13 -0.88 6.06 -5.08
C ASP A 13 -2.40 6.04 -4.89
N LEU A 14 -2.93 5.01 -4.23
CA LEU A 14 -4.35 4.95 -3.87
C LEU A 14 -4.73 6.11 -2.94
N ARG A 15 -3.94 6.37 -1.89
CA ARG A 15 -4.20 7.48 -0.97
C ARG A 15 -4.25 8.83 -1.69
N ARG A 16 -3.30 9.07 -2.60
CA ARG A 16 -3.25 10.31 -3.40
C ARG A 16 -4.40 10.43 -4.38
N THR A 17 -4.79 9.34 -5.04
CA THR A 17 -5.96 9.30 -5.92
C THR A 17 -7.24 9.64 -5.16
N ARG A 18 -7.33 9.28 -3.87
CA ARG A 18 -8.42 9.66 -2.97
C ARG A 18 -8.25 11.02 -2.31
N SER A 19 -7.21 11.78 -2.66
CA SER A 19 -6.88 13.09 -2.07
C SER A 19 -6.75 13.08 -0.53
N LEU A 20 -6.42 11.92 0.05
CA LEU A 20 -6.25 11.76 1.48
C LEU A 20 -4.84 12.17 1.91
N SER A 21 -4.71 12.85 3.04
CA SER A 21 -3.41 13.03 3.69
C SER A 21 -3.01 11.76 4.45
N GLN A 22 -1.73 11.59 4.80
CA GLN A 22 -1.31 10.46 5.65
C GLN A 22 -2.01 10.50 7.01
N GLU A 23 -2.26 11.70 7.53
CA GLU A 23 -2.94 11.91 8.82
C GLU A 23 -4.42 11.54 8.74
N THR A 24 -5.09 11.96 7.66
CA THR A 24 -6.49 11.62 7.40
C THR A 24 -6.68 10.12 7.24
N LEU A 25 -5.86 9.47 6.41
CA LEU A 25 -5.93 8.02 6.23
C LEU A 25 -5.66 7.26 7.54
N ALA A 26 -4.65 7.70 8.30
CA ALA A 26 -4.34 7.11 9.59
C ALA A 26 -5.52 7.22 10.56
N LEU A 27 -6.13 8.40 10.65
CA LEU A 27 -7.32 8.64 11.49
C LEU A 27 -8.49 7.73 11.09
N GLU A 28 -8.82 7.67 9.80
CA GLU A 28 -9.93 6.84 9.29
C GLU A 28 -9.71 5.34 9.48
N CYS A 29 -8.45 4.90 9.54
CA CYS A 29 -8.08 3.51 9.78
C CYS A 29 -7.84 3.17 11.27
N GLU A 30 -7.93 4.15 12.17
CA GLU A 30 -7.51 4.03 13.58
C GLU A 30 -6.04 3.58 13.72
N LEU A 31 -5.17 4.11 12.87
CA LEU A 31 -3.73 3.82 12.82
C LEU A 31 -2.89 5.06 13.19
N ASP A 32 -1.62 4.82 13.50
CA ASP A 32 -0.66 5.91 13.70
C ASP A 32 -0.19 6.48 12.35
N ARG A 33 -0.14 7.82 12.21
CA ARG A 33 0.34 8.49 10.98
C ARG A 33 1.77 8.08 10.62
N THR A 34 2.64 7.88 11.60
CA THR A 34 4.02 7.39 11.41
C THR A 34 4.01 5.98 10.84
N PHE A 35 3.06 5.13 11.25
CA PHE A 35 2.92 3.79 10.69
C PHE A 35 2.56 3.83 9.19
N ILE A 36 1.61 4.68 8.79
CA ILE A 36 1.32 4.95 7.37
C ILE A 36 2.57 5.45 6.64
N SER A 37 3.29 6.42 7.22
CA SER A 37 4.52 6.97 6.63
C SER A 37 5.64 5.93 6.46
N LEU A 38 5.81 5.01 7.42
CA LEU A 38 6.79 3.92 7.32
C LEU A 38 6.39 2.92 6.23
N MET A 39 5.10 2.62 6.13
CA MET A 39 4.56 1.68 5.15
C MET A 39 4.69 2.23 3.72
N GLU A 40 4.36 3.50 3.48
CA GLU A 40 4.54 4.15 2.17
C GLU A 40 6.00 4.24 1.71
N ARG A 41 6.95 4.14 2.63
CA ARG A 41 8.39 4.10 2.34
C ARG A 41 8.93 2.67 2.21
N GLY A 42 8.08 1.65 2.35
CA GLY A 42 8.50 0.25 2.36
C GLY A 42 9.39 -0.11 3.54
N LEU A 43 9.31 0.63 4.66
CA LEU A 43 10.07 0.35 5.88
C LEU A 43 9.30 -0.55 6.85
N ARG A 44 8.04 -0.86 6.54
CA ARG A 44 7.21 -1.74 7.36
C ARG A 44 6.16 -2.46 6.54
N GLN A 45 5.98 -3.75 6.82
CA GLN A 45 4.91 -4.53 6.21
C GLN A 45 3.57 -4.30 6.92
N PRO A 46 2.47 -4.25 6.17
CA PRO A 46 1.14 -4.30 6.75
C PRO A 46 0.85 -5.71 7.26
N SER A 47 0.06 -5.79 8.33
CA SER A 47 -0.60 -7.04 8.70
C SER A 47 -1.85 -7.25 7.86
N LEU A 48 -2.43 -8.46 7.89
CA LEU A 48 -3.75 -8.70 7.30
C LEU A 48 -4.81 -7.75 7.87
N THR A 49 -4.81 -7.52 9.19
CA THR A 49 -5.72 -6.57 9.84
C THR A 49 -5.56 -5.16 9.26
N THR A 50 -4.32 -4.72 9.05
CA THR A 50 -4.00 -3.41 8.46
C THR A 50 -4.51 -3.31 7.02
N ILE A 51 -4.36 -4.35 6.21
CA ILE A 51 -4.88 -4.39 4.84
C ILE A 51 -6.41 -4.22 4.84
N LEU A 52 -7.11 -4.93 5.72
CA LEU A 52 -8.56 -4.81 5.86
C LEU A 52 -8.97 -3.40 6.32
N GLN A 53 -8.27 -2.82 7.30
CA GLN A 53 -8.53 -1.46 7.77
C GLN A 53 -8.33 -0.41 6.67
N LEU A 54 -7.27 -0.53 5.87
CA LEU A 54 -6.96 0.40 4.78
C LEU A 54 -7.98 0.34 3.63
N SER A 55 -8.52 -0.84 3.34
CA SER A 55 -9.40 -1.07 2.18
C SER A 55 -10.64 -0.18 2.18
N GLY A 56 -11.27 0.02 3.35
CA GLY A 56 -12.49 0.82 3.49
C GLY A 56 -12.27 2.31 3.15
N PRO A 57 -11.40 3.04 3.85
CA PRO A 57 -11.05 4.44 3.56
C PRO A 57 -10.49 4.66 2.15
N LEU A 58 -9.72 3.69 1.62
CA LEU A 58 -9.23 3.75 0.24
C LEU A 58 -10.33 3.44 -0.80
N GLY A 59 -11.50 2.94 -0.36
CA GLY A 59 -12.65 2.62 -1.19
C GLY A 59 -12.36 1.56 -2.25
N ILE A 60 -11.59 0.54 -1.89
CA ILE A 60 -11.17 -0.58 -2.75
C ILE A 60 -11.30 -1.89 -1.96
N ALA A 61 -11.57 -3.01 -2.62
CA ALA A 61 -11.61 -4.29 -1.92
C ALA A 61 -10.20 -4.73 -1.46
N PRO A 62 -10.06 -5.46 -0.34
CA PRO A 62 -8.76 -5.94 0.14
C PRO A 62 -8.00 -6.81 -0.87
N ASP A 63 -8.70 -7.68 -1.59
CA ASP A 63 -8.14 -8.56 -2.62
C ASP A 63 -7.69 -7.78 -3.86
N GLU A 64 -8.42 -6.73 -4.24
CA GLU A 64 -8.00 -5.80 -5.30
C GLU A 64 -6.72 -5.03 -4.90
N LEU A 65 -6.64 -4.54 -3.66
CA LEU A 65 -5.43 -3.89 -3.12
C LEU A 65 -4.23 -4.83 -3.21
N ILE A 66 -4.39 -6.10 -2.80
CA ILE A 66 -3.32 -7.11 -2.91
C ILE A 66 -3.00 -7.43 -4.37
N GLY A 67 -4.00 -7.51 -5.24
CA GLY A 67 -3.83 -7.71 -6.68
C GLY A 67 -2.91 -6.65 -7.29
N LEU A 68 -3.15 -5.38 -7.00
CA LEU A 68 -2.29 -4.27 -7.46
C LEU A 68 -0.84 -4.43 -7.02
N VAL A 69 -0.62 -4.85 -5.77
CA VAL A 69 0.73 -5.09 -5.22
C VAL A 69 1.42 -6.26 -5.94
N VAL A 70 0.70 -7.36 -6.16
CA VAL A 70 1.23 -8.54 -6.86
C VAL A 70 1.58 -8.20 -8.31
N THR A 71 0.72 -7.45 -9.01
CA THR A 71 0.99 -7.00 -10.37
C THR A 71 2.26 -6.15 -10.43
N LEU A 72 2.43 -5.20 -9.51
CA LEU A 72 3.65 -4.37 -9.46
C LEU A 72 4.92 -5.18 -9.18
N LEU A 73 4.83 -6.20 -8.31
CA LEU A 73 5.94 -7.11 -8.04
C LEU A 73 6.34 -7.92 -9.28
N ALA A 74 5.37 -8.36 -10.08
CA ALA A 74 5.63 -9.11 -11.30
C ALA A 74 6.34 -8.25 -12.36
N THR A 75 5.92 -6.98 -12.53
CA THR A 75 6.55 -6.07 -13.50
C THR A 75 8.01 -5.75 -13.21
N ASP A 76 8.42 -5.74 -11.93
CA ASP A 76 9.84 -5.54 -11.55
C ASP A 76 10.69 -6.82 -11.72
N GLY A 77 10.05 -7.97 -11.93
CA GLY A 77 10.69 -9.24 -12.27
C GLY A 77 11.01 -9.35 -13.76
N GLU A 78 10.09 -8.92 -14.62
CA GLU A 78 10.23 -8.99 -16.08
C GLU A 78 11.39 -8.13 -16.61
N ASP A 79 11.62 -6.96 -16.01
CA ASP A 79 12.77 -6.09 -16.35
C ASP A 79 14.14 -6.72 -16.00
N ARG A 80 14.18 -7.69 -15.06
CA ARG A 80 15.41 -8.39 -14.68
C ARG A 80 15.73 -9.59 -15.57
N GLU A 81 14.74 -10.20 -16.21
CA GLU A 81 14.94 -11.32 -17.13
C GLU A 81 15.26 -10.87 -18.57
N ALA A 82 14.97 -9.60 -18.89
CA ALA A 82 15.25 -8.98 -20.18
C ALA A 82 16.66 -8.33 -20.30
N SER A 83 17.52 -8.45 -19.28
CA SER A 83 18.92 -7.95 -19.25
C SER A 83 19.91 -9.07 -18.98
#